data_AF-A0A1J3DDV9-F1
#
_entry.id   AF-A0A1J3DDV9-F1
#
_cell.length_a   1.000
_cell.length_b   1.000
_cell.length_c   1.000
_cell.angle_alpha   90.00
_cell.angle_beta   90.00
_cell.angle_gamma   90.00
#
_symmetry.space_group_name_H-M   'P 1'
#
loop_
_entity.id
_entity.type
_entity.pdbx_description
1 polymer ?
#
loop_
_entity_poly.entity_id
_entity_poly.type
_entity_poly.pdbx_seq_one_letter_code
_entity_poly.pdbx_strand_id
1 'polypeptide(L)'
;SRDEDKMFFCQRDQSLIDKVPWLIIKPNVYFVPSLWLNPTFYAVLIKLFPQKETVFHHLARYLFHPTNQVWGMVTRYYHAHLSKAEETLGIQIRVFDKNPGYFQHVMDQVVSCTQREKLLPELATQEEEEEAKFNISESAKLKAVLVTSLYPEYSENLKNMFWERPSSTGEIVEVSQPSGERVQQTKNKLHDQKALAEIY
;
A
#
# COMPACT_ATOMS: atom_id res chain seq x y z
N SER A 1 -10.32 0.01 -33.27
CA SER A 1 -8.93 0.00 -32.77
C SER A 1 -8.77 1.01 -31.63
N ARG A 2 -8.71 0.56 -30.36
CA ARG A 2 -8.70 1.32 -29.08
C ARG A 2 -9.86 2.27 -28.80
N ASP A 3 -10.25 3.13 -29.75
CA ASP A 3 -11.40 4.02 -29.55
C ASP A 3 -12.73 3.27 -29.72
N GLU A 4 -12.78 2.33 -30.66
CA GLU A 4 -13.91 1.40 -30.80
C GLU A 4 -14.10 0.54 -29.53
N ASP A 5 -13.02 0.14 -28.86
CA ASP A 5 -13.11 -0.67 -27.63
C ASP A 5 -13.74 0.15 -26.47
N LYS A 6 -13.55 1.47 -26.46
CA LYS A 6 -14.17 2.38 -25.48
C LYS A 6 -15.68 2.53 -25.68
N MET A 7 -16.21 2.15 -26.85
CA MET A 7 -17.65 2.12 -27.09
C MET A 7 -18.36 1.14 -26.14
N PHE A 8 -17.64 0.19 -25.53
CA PHE A 8 -18.15 -0.61 -24.41
C PHE A 8 -18.83 0.25 -23.32
N PHE A 9 -18.34 1.46 -23.04
CA PHE A 9 -18.93 2.30 -21.99
C PHE A 9 -20.19 3.07 -22.46
N CYS A 10 -20.55 3.01 -23.74
CA CYS A 10 -21.71 3.70 -24.30
C CYS A 10 -23.00 2.89 -24.13
N GLN A 11 -24.11 3.58 -23.84
CA GLN A 11 -25.43 2.96 -23.64
C GLN A 11 -25.93 2.18 -24.88
N ARG A 12 -25.67 2.71 -26.07
CA ARG A 12 -26.08 2.09 -27.35
C ARG A 12 -25.44 0.72 -27.51
N ASP A 13 -24.14 0.64 -27.31
CA ASP A 13 -23.35 -0.57 -27.47
C ASP A 13 -23.66 -1.59 -26.38
N GLN A 14 -23.89 -1.14 -25.14
CA GLN A 14 -24.37 -2.01 -24.06
C GLN A 14 -25.68 -2.73 -24.42
N SER A 15 -26.59 -2.07 -25.14
CA SER A 15 -27.85 -2.69 -25.60
C SER A 15 -27.64 -3.77 -26.67
N LEU A 16 -26.51 -3.75 -27.38
CA LEU A 16 -26.11 -4.82 -28.31
C LEU A 16 -25.41 -5.95 -27.57
N ILE A 17 -24.52 -5.60 -26.64
CA ILE A 17 -23.76 -6.53 -25.80
C ILE A 17 -24.69 -7.39 -24.94
N ASP A 18 -25.78 -6.81 -24.41
CA ASP A 18 -26.78 -7.51 -23.57
C ASP A 18 -27.47 -8.69 -24.30
N LYS A 19 -27.43 -8.70 -25.63
CA LYS A 19 -28.01 -9.79 -26.46
C LYS A 19 -27.03 -10.94 -26.68
N VAL A 20 -25.76 -10.77 -26.30
CA VAL A 20 -24.71 -11.76 -26.51
C VAL A 20 -24.58 -12.63 -25.26
N PRO A 21 -24.77 -13.96 -25.36
CA PRO A 21 -24.79 -14.83 -24.18
C PRO A 21 -23.39 -15.07 -23.57
N TRP A 22 -22.32 -14.86 -24.32
CA TRP A 22 -20.94 -15.11 -23.89
C TRP A 22 -20.07 -13.88 -24.10
N LEU A 23 -19.56 -13.32 -23.00
CA LEU A 23 -18.64 -12.19 -23.01
C LEU A 23 -17.27 -12.63 -22.48
N ILE A 24 -16.22 -12.41 -23.27
CA ILE A 24 -14.84 -12.64 -22.87
C ILE A 24 -14.19 -11.27 -22.67
N ILE A 25 -13.75 -10.99 -21.45
CA ILE A 25 -13.19 -9.68 -21.07
C ILE A 25 -11.73 -9.88 -20.68
N LYS A 26 -10.84 -9.01 -21.18
CA LYS A 26 -9.41 -9.00 -20.84
C LYS A 26 -8.93 -7.59 -20.44
N PRO A 27 -9.36 -7.08 -19.27
CA PRO A 27 -8.97 -5.76 -18.80
C PRO A 27 -7.68 -5.84 -17.98
N ASN A 28 -6.89 -4.77 -17.98
CA ASN A 28 -5.77 -4.55 -17.05
C ASN A 28 -5.92 -3.21 -16.30
N VAL A 29 -7.16 -2.70 -16.20
CA VAL A 29 -7.49 -1.40 -15.62
C VAL A 29 -8.69 -1.53 -14.67
N TYR A 30 -8.75 -0.66 -13.67
CA TYR A 30 -9.94 -0.49 -12.83
C TYR A 30 -10.95 0.43 -13.53
N PHE A 31 -11.85 -0.16 -14.31
CA PHE A 31 -12.80 0.58 -15.17
C PHE A 31 -14.15 0.92 -14.50
N VAL A 32 -14.33 0.58 -13.22
CA VAL A 32 -15.55 0.88 -12.47
C VAL A 32 -15.98 2.35 -12.56
N PRO A 33 -15.07 3.35 -12.46
CA PRO A 33 -15.46 4.76 -12.58
C PRO A 33 -16.20 5.08 -13.89
N SER A 34 -15.80 4.48 -15.01
CA SER A 34 -16.45 4.67 -16.31
C SER A 34 -17.86 4.06 -16.36
N LEU A 35 -18.14 3.02 -15.57
CA LEU A 35 -19.48 2.43 -15.49
C LEU A 35 -20.49 3.40 -14.87
N TRP A 36 -20.06 4.27 -13.95
CA TRP A 36 -20.92 5.29 -13.34
C TRP A 36 -21.39 6.36 -14.34
N LEU A 37 -20.68 6.52 -15.46
CA LEU A 37 -21.05 7.49 -16.51
C LEU A 37 -22.09 6.94 -17.48
N ASN A 38 -22.36 5.63 -17.45
CA ASN A 38 -23.37 5.01 -18.29
C ASN A 38 -24.74 5.04 -17.59
N PRO A 39 -25.77 5.68 -18.18
CA PRO A 39 -27.10 5.79 -17.57
C PRO A 39 -27.73 4.45 -17.19
N THR A 40 -27.47 3.39 -17.97
CA THR A 40 -27.98 2.03 -17.72
C THR A 40 -27.46 1.49 -16.39
N PHE A 41 -26.17 1.66 -16.10
CA PHE A 41 -25.55 1.14 -14.88
C PHE A 41 -25.76 2.07 -13.69
N TYR A 42 -25.77 3.39 -13.91
CA TYR A 42 -25.89 4.39 -12.88
C TYR A 42 -27.09 4.14 -11.94
N ALA A 43 -28.27 3.83 -12.50
CA ALA A 43 -29.49 3.61 -11.73
C ALA A 43 -29.41 2.42 -10.74
N VAL A 44 -28.54 1.45 -11.02
CA VAL A 44 -28.29 0.29 -10.15
C VAL A 44 -27.14 0.59 -9.19
N LEU A 45 -26.04 1.15 -9.70
CA LEU A 45 -24.85 1.45 -8.91
C LEU A 45 -25.14 2.40 -7.74
N ILE A 46 -25.99 3.41 -7.93
CA ILE A 46 -26.35 4.34 -6.86
C ILE A 46 -27.13 3.68 -5.71
N LYS A 47 -27.85 2.59 -6.00
CA LYS A 47 -28.58 1.80 -4.99
C LYS A 47 -27.64 0.83 -4.27
N LEU A 48 -26.71 0.22 -5.00
CA LEU A 48 -25.74 -0.73 -4.44
C LEU A 48 -24.67 -0.04 -3.59
N PHE A 49 -24.22 1.13 -4.02
CA PHE A 49 -23.12 1.88 -3.40
C PHE A 49 -23.54 3.33 -3.14
N PRO A 50 -24.27 3.60 -2.05
CA PRO A 50 -24.64 4.97 -1.66
C PRO A 50 -23.39 5.86 -1.46
N GLN A 51 -22.32 5.28 -0.94
CA GLN A 51 -20.97 5.86 -0.88
C GLN A 51 -20.17 5.38 -2.09
N LYS A 52 -20.02 6.24 -3.11
CA LYS A 52 -19.48 5.86 -4.44
C LYS A 52 -18.03 5.35 -4.39
N GLU A 53 -17.28 5.80 -3.40
CA GLU A 53 -15.89 5.44 -3.12
C GLU A 53 -15.72 4.03 -2.54
N THR A 54 -16.81 3.37 -2.12
CA THR A 54 -16.74 2.07 -1.43
C THR A 54 -16.77 0.85 -2.33
N VAL A 55 -16.91 1.03 -3.66
CA VAL A 55 -17.12 -0.10 -4.59
C VAL A 55 -15.99 -1.13 -4.47
N PHE A 56 -14.73 -0.71 -4.61
CA PHE A 56 -13.60 -1.63 -4.50
C PHE A 56 -13.47 -2.16 -3.06
N HIS A 57 -13.66 -1.32 -2.05
CA HIS A 57 -13.56 -1.72 -0.65
C HIS A 57 -14.52 -2.89 -0.32
N HIS A 58 -15.79 -2.80 -0.72
CA HIS A 58 -16.77 -3.85 -0.46
C HIS A 58 -16.55 -5.08 -1.33
N LEU A 59 -16.38 -4.90 -2.65
CA LEU A 59 -16.26 -6.03 -3.56
C LEU A 59 -14.94 -6.80 -3.37
N ALA A 60 -13.83 -6.11 -3.12
CA ALA A 60 -12.54 -6.76 -2.90
C ALA A 60 -12.57 -7.65 -1.65
N ARG A 61 -13.17 -7.17 -0.56
CA ARG A 61 -13.31 -7.93 0.70
C ARG A 61 -14.26 -9.13 0.58
N TYR A 62 -15.19 -9.09 -0.37
CA TYR A 62 -16.10 -10.19 -0.67
C TYR A 62 -15.49 -11.22 -1.62
N LEU A 63 -14.69 -10.78 -2.60
CA LEU A 63 -14.16 -11.65 -3.67
C LEU A 63 -12.80 -12.26 -3.33
N PHE A 64 -11.92 -11.48 -2.70
CA PHE A 64 -10.54 -11.89 -2.49
C PHE A 64 -10.37 -12.38 -1.06
N HIS A 65 -10.07 -13.67 -0.95
CA HIS A 65 -9.67 -14.30 0.31
C HIS A 65 -8.35 -15.03 0.07
N PRO A 66 -7.30 -14.74 0.86
CA PRO A 66 -6.01 -15.37 0.67
C PRO A 66 -6.11 -16.87 1.02
N THR A 67 -5.35 -17.68 0.30
CA THR A 67 -5.20 -19.10 0.67
C THR A 67 -4.44 -19.21 2.00
N ASN A 68 -4.58 -20.34 2.69
CA ASN A 68 -3.88 -20.60 3.97
C ASN A 68 -2.37 -20.35 3.89
N GLN A 69 -1.75 -20.63 2.74
CA GLN A 69 -0.32 -20.39 2.55
C GLN A 69 0.02 -18.90 2.64
N VAL A 70 -0.74 -18.05 1.95
CA VAL A 70 -0.57 -16.58 1.95
C VAL A 70 -0.97 -16.02 3.31
N TRP A 71 -2.09 -16.47 3.86
CA TRP A 71 -2.56 -16.03 5.19
C TRP A 71 -1.54 -16.37 6.28
N GLY A 72 -0.87 -17.52 6.18
CA GLY A 72 0.24 -17.88 7.05
C GLY A 72 1.42 -16.91 6.97
N MET A 73 1.72 -16.35 5.79
CA MET A 73 2.76 -15.32 5.64
C MET A 73 2.34 -14.02 6.34
N VAL A 74 1.12 -13.53 6.07
CA VAL A 74 0.54 -12.32 6.67
C VAL A 74 0.57 -12.41 8.19
N THR A 75 -0.03 -13.45 8.75
CA THR A 75 -0.16 -13.65 10.20
C THR A 75 1.18 -13.79 10.90
N ARG A 76 2.12 -14.59 10.38
CA ARG A 76 3.45 -14.72 10.98
C ARG A 76 4.19 -13.39 10.99
N TYR A 77 4.14 -12.63 9.89
CA TYR A 77 4.81 -11.33 9.81
C TYR A 77 4.18 -10.32 10.78
N TYR A 78 2.85 -10.22 10.77
CA TYR A 78 2.11 -9.35 11.68
C TYR A 78 2.45 -9.65 13.15
N HIS A 79 2.41 -10.91 13.57
CA HIS A 79 2.71 -11.27 14.95
C HIS A 79 4.18 -11.00 15.32
N ALA A 80 5.11 -11.23 14.41
CA ALA A 80 6.54 -11.03 14.68
C ALA A 80 6.95 -9.55 14.73
N HIS A 81 6.35 -8.69 13.90
CA HIS A 81 6.86 -7.33 13.67
C HIS A 81 5.87 -6.20 13.99
N LEU A 82 4.56 -6.44 13.92
CA LEU A 82 3.56 -5.37 13.97
C LEU A 82 2.66 -5.43 15.21
N SER A 83 2.41 -6.62 15.74
CA SER A 83 1.36 -6.86 16.75
C SER A 83 1.58 -6.21 18.12
N LYS A 84 2.82 -5.79 18.42
CA LYS A 84 3.18 -5.17 19.70
C LYS A 84 3.15 -3.65 19.67
N ALA A 85 3.07 -3.05 18.49
CA ALA A 85 3.08 -1.60 18.34
C ALA A 85 1.71 -1.02 18.71
N GLU A 86 1.73 0.18 19.30
CA GLU A 86 0.51 0.95 19.58
C GLU A 86 -0.06 1.57 18.30
N GLU A 87 0.82 1.85 17.33
CA GLU A 87 0.47 2.41 16.04
C GLU A 87 1.27 1.72 14.93
N THR A 88 0.61 1.46 13.80
CA THR A 88 1.25 0.89 12.61
C THR A 88 1.15 1.86 11.44
N LEU A 89 2.26 2.01 10.71
CA LEU A 89 2.33 2.84 9.51
C LEU A 89 2.78 2.00 8.32
N GLY A 90 1.96 1.92 7.28
CA GLY A 90 2.33 1.29 6.01
C GLY A 90 2.91 2.31 5.03
N ILE A 91 4.10 2.04 4.48
CA ILE A 91 4.75 2.84 3.44
C ILE A 91 4.96 1.98 2.20
N GLN A 92 4.14 2.21 1.17
CA GLN A 92 4.22 1.52 -0.10
C GLN A 92 5.08 2.33 -1.08
N ILE A 93 6.22 1.77 -1.49
CA ILE A 93 7.19 2.46 -2.37
C ILE A 93 7.29 1.72 -3.70
N ARG A 94 6.73 2.31 -4.75
CA ARG A 94 6.89 1.87 -6.14
C ARG A 94 7.53 2.96 -6.99
N VAL A 95 8.74 2.71 -7.46
CA VAL A 95 9.44 3.59 -8.42
C VAL A 95 9.22 3.06 -9.85
N PHE A 96 8.78 3.94 -10.74
CA PHE A 96 8.62 3.66 -12.18
C PHE A 96 9.69 4.43 -12.95
N ASP A 97 10.90 3.87 -13.01
CA ASP A 97 12.02 4.44 -13.76
C ASP A 97 12.59 3.40 -14.74
N LYS A 98 13.29 3.87 -15.78
CA LYS A 98 14.02 3.01 -16.72
C LYS A 98 15.24 2.36 -16.04
N ASN A 99 15.87 3.08 -15.13
CA ASN A 99 17.01 2.62 -14.36
C ASN A 99 16.49 1.97 -13.06
N PRO A 100 16.69 0.66 -12.88
CA PRO A 100 16.32 0.01 -11.64
C PRO A 100 17.25 0.46 -10.51
N GLY A 101 16.71 0.81 -9.34
CA GLY A 101 17.52 1.05 -8.17
C GLY A 101 16.87 1.87 -7.06
N TYR A 102 17.69 2.11 -6.04
CA TYR A 102 17.45 3.09 -5.00
C TYR A 102 17.71 4.50 -5.54
N PHE A 103 16.85 5.45 -5.16
CA PHE A 103 16.97 6.85 -5.51
C PHE A 103 16.86 7.72 -4.27
N GLN A 104 17.89 8.52 -3.99
CA GLN A 104 17.92 9.39 -2.81
C GLN A 104 16.74 10.36 -2.78
N HIS A 105 16.36 10.95 -3.91
CA HIS A 105 15.23 11.89 -3.97
C HIS A 105 13.87 11.23 -3.60
N VAL A 106 13.72 9.91 -3.84
CA VAL A 106 12.53 9.17 -3.40
C VAL A 106 12.56 8.97 -1.89
N MET A 107 13.73 8.66 -1.33
CA MET A 107 13.91 8.57 0.12
C MET A 107 13.63 9.91 0.80
N ASP A 108 14.16 11.01 0.27
CA ASP A 108 13.91 12.37 0.77
C ASP A 108 12.41 12.71 0.73
N GLN A 109 11.71 12.28 -0.32
CA GLN A 109 10.25 12.43 -0.42
C GLN A 109 9.51 11.63 0.66
N VAL A 110 9.93 10.38 0.94
CA VAL A 110 9.33 9.55 1.99
C VAL A 110 9.49 10.20 3.37
N VAL A 111 10.71 10.63 3.71
CA VAL A 111 11.01 11.30 4.99
C VAL A 111 10.23 12.60 5.10
N SER A 112 10.31 13.47 4.09
CA SER A 112 9.63 14.76 4.08
C SER A 112 8.11 14.62 4.20
N CYS A 113 7.52 13.67 3.47
CA CYS A 113 6.08 13.40 3.54
C CYS A 113 5.67 12.92 4.93
N THR A 114 6.36 11.91 5.46
CA THR A 114 5.98 11.29 6.73
C THR A 114 6.15 12.24 7.93
N GLN A 115 7.17 13.09 7.92
CA GLN A 115 7.37 14.10 8.97
C GLN A 115 6.37 15.26 8.85
N ARG A 116 6.17 15.79 7.63
CA ARG A 116 5.23 16.90 7.40
C ARG A 116 3.79 16.55 7.77
N GLU A 117 3.35 15.34 7.44
CA GLU A 117 2.02 14.84 7.78
C GLU A 117 1.94 14.25 9.21
N LYS A 118 3.03 14.36 9.99
CA LYS A 118 3.13 13.88 11.38
C LYS A 118 2.86 12.38 11.55
N LEU A 119 3.17 11.60 10.52
CA LEU A 119 3.08 10.13 10.56
C LEU A 119 4.31 9.54 11.26
N LEU A 120 5.49 10.13 11.02
CA LEU A 120 6.73 9.79 11.71
C LEU A 120 7.31 11.04 12.40
N PRO A 121 7.96 10.86 13.55
CA PRO A 121 8.59 11.96 14.25
C PRO A 121 9.85 12.44 13.53
N GLU A 122 10.20 13.71 13.77
CA GLU A 122 11.50 14.24 13.38
C GLU A 122 12.59 13.66 14.29
N LEU A 123 13.82 13.63 13.79
CA LEU A 123 14.97 13.21 14.60
C LEU A 123 15.31 14.31 15.62
N ALA A 124 15.69 13.92 16.82
CA ALA A 124 16.07 14.86 17.87
C ALA A 124 17.26 15.74 17.47
N THR A 125 17.28 16.98 17.95
CA THR A 125 18.48 17.83 17.86
C THR A 125 19.54 17.38 18.87
N GLN A 126 20.80 17.82 18.70
CA GLN A 126 21.88 17.45 19.63
C GLN A 126 21.60 17.89 21.08
N GLU A 127 20.91 19.02 21.25
CA GLU A 127 20.50 19.53 22.56
C GLU A 127 19.42 18.63 23.19
N GLU A 128 18.44 18.21 22.40
CA GLU A 128 17.38 17.27 22.84
C GLU A 128 17.93 15.87 23.16
N GLU A 129 18.95 15.40 22.43
CA GLU A 129 19.65 14.14 22.72
C GLU A 129 20.34 14.15 24.09
N GLU A 130 20.89 15.30 24.51
CA GLU A 130 21.50 15.45 25.82
C GLU A 130 20.45 15.50 26.93
N GLU A 131 19.32 16.18 26.72
CA GLU A 131 18.21 16.25 27.68
C GLU A 131 17.48 14.91 27.86
N ALA A 132 17.30 14.14 26.78
CA ALA A 132 16.65 12.83 26.81
C ALA A 132 17.41 11.79 27.65
N LYS A 133 18.74 11.93 27.80
CA LYS A 133 19.54 11.05 28.67
C LYS A 133 19.17 11.17 30.15
N PHE A 134 18.58 12.29 30.56
CA PHE A 134 18.27 12.58 31.96
C PHE A 134 16.80 12.35 32.34
N ASN A 135 15.88 12.24 31.37
CA ASN A 135 14.44 12.07 31.59
C ASN A 135 13.94 10.69 31.13
N ILE A 136 14.37 9.63 31.82
CA ILE A 136 13.84 8.26 31.62
C ILE A 136 12.56 8.11 32.47
N SER A 137 11.44 8.68 32.06
CA SER A 137 10.21 8.62 32.89
C SER A 137 8.89 8.38 32.15
N GLU A 138 8.85 8.32 30.82
CA GLU A 138 7.61 7.97 30.11
C GLU A 138 7.77 6.66 29.32
N SER A 139 6.74 5.82 29.36
CA SER A 139 6.65 4.65 28.50
C SER A 139 6.59 5.12 27.05
N ALA A 140 7.72 5.07 26.36
CA ALA A 140 7.82 5.51 24.98
C ALA A 140 6.86 4.72 24.09
N LYS A 141 6.00 5.43 23.36
CA LYS A 141 5.03 4.85 22.44
C LYS A 141 5.76 4.13 21.31
N LEU A 142 5.44 2.85 21.09
CA LEU A 142 6.03 2.04 20.02
C LEU A 142 5.21 2.19 18.74
N LYS A 143 5.85 2.67 17.66
CA LYS A 143 5.31 2.75 16.31
C LYS A 143 6.04 1.78 15.38
N ALA A 144 5.31 0.84 14.78
CA ALA A 144 5.87 -0.09 13.80
C ALA A 144 5.61 0.41 12.37
N VAL A 145 6.65 0.47 11.57
CA VAL A 145 6.61 0.90 10.17
C VAL A 145 6.82 -0.32 9.28
N LEU A 146 5.82 -0.61 8.46
CA LEU A 146 5.88 -1.62 7.40
C LEU A 146 6.24 -0.93 6.09
N VAL A 147 7.41 -1.25 5.54
CA VAL A 147 7.84 -0.77 4.22
C VAL A 147 7.69 -1.89 3.21
N THR A 148 7.01 -1.63 2.09
CA THR A 148 6.91 -2.57 0.96
C THR A 148 7.54 -1.94 -0.27
N SER A 149 8.63 -2.53 -0.76
CA SER A 149 9.33 -2.08 -1.97
C SER A 149 10.08 -3.22 -2.64
N LEU A 150 10.36 -3.09 -3.93
CA LEU A 150 11.34 -3.97 -4.59
C LEU A 150 12.75 -3.77 -4.02
N TYR A 151 13.07 -2.57 -3.55
CA TYR A 151 14.42 -2.18 -3.10
C TYR A 151 14.47 -2.07 -1.57
N PRO A 152 15.12 -3.03 -0.87
CA PRO A 152 15.25 -3.00 0.60
C PRO A 152 15.97 -1.76 1.13
N GLU A 153 16.76 -1.09 0.30
CA GLU A 153 17.55 0.09 0.66
C GLU A 153 16.69 1.22 1.26
N TYR A 154 15.41 1.36 0.86
CA TYR A 154 14.50 2.36 1.45
C TYR A 154 14.16 2.04 2.91
N SER A 155 13.86 0.76 3.22
CA SER A 155 13.59 0.34 4.59
C SER A 155 14.85 0.37 5.44
N GLU A 156 15.99 -0.01 4.88
CA GLU A 156 17.28 0.03 5.59
C GLU A 156 17.68 1.47 5.94
N ASN A 157 17.51 2.41 5.01
CA ASN A 157 17.82 3.82 5.27
C ASN A 157 16.91 4.39 6.37
N LEU A 158 15.59 4.16 6.28
CA LEU A 158 14.65 4.64 7.30
C LEU A 158 14.91 4.00 8.67
N LYS A 159 15.25 2.71 8.69
CA LYS A 159 15.64 2.01 9.91
C LYS A 159 16.90 2.61 10.54
N ASN A 160 17.92 2.87 9.73
CA ASN A 160 19.19 3.42 10.21
C ASN A 160 19.00 4.83 10.77
N MET A 161 18.15 5.67 10.16
CA MET A 161 17.85 7.01 10.67
C MET A 161 17.37 7.00 12.14
N PHE A 162 16.39 6.16 12.46
CA PHE A 162 15.85 6.05 13.83
C PHE A 162 16.69 5.18 14.77
N TRP A 163 17.63 4.41 14.23
CA TRP A 163 18.61 3.67 15.02
C TRP A 163 19.77 4.56 15.46
N GLU A 164 20.22 5.46 14.58
CA GLU A 164 21.36 6.35 14.81
C GLU A 164 21.02 7.54 15.72
N ARG A 165 19.77 8.02 15.69
CA ARG A 165 19.31 9.14 16.52
C ARG A 165 17.93 8.88 17.12
N PRO A 166 17.68 9.32 18.36
CA PRO A 166 16.35 9.23 18.95
C PRO A 166 15.36 10.14 18.23
N SER A 167 14.07 9.87 18.42
CA SER A 167 13.02 10.75 17.93
C SER A 167 12.88 11.98 18.83
N SER A 168 12.59 13.13 18.24
CA SER A 168 12.28 14.40 18.95
C SER A 168 11.10 14.27 19.93
N THR A 169 10.21 13.31 19.67
CA THR A 169 9.01 13.05 20.48
C THR A 169 9.21 11.96 21.54
N GLY A 170 10.36 11.28 21.57
CA GLY A 170 10.58 10.11 22.42
C GLY A 170 9.87 8.81 21.97
N GLU A 171 9.04 8.82 20.92
CA GLU A 171 8.48 7.62 20.28
C GLU A 171 9.58 6.66 19.81
N ILE A 172 9.38 5.35 20.02
CA ILE A 172 10.23 4.29 19.48
C ILE A 172 9.70 3.90 18.11
N VAL A 173 10.53 3.97 17.07
CA VAL A 173 10.16 3.63 15.70
C VAL A 173 10.87 2.35 15.27
N GLU A 174 10.11 1.28 15.01
CA GLU A 174 10.62 0.02 14.48
C GLU A 174 10.27 -0.13 13.01
N VAL A 175 11.27 -0.15 12.13
CA VAL A 175 11.06 -0.27 10.69
C VAL A 175 11.34 -1.70 10.23
N SER A 176 10.43 -2.24 9.42
CA SER A 176 10.50 -3.61 8.90
C SER A 176 9.99 -3.70 7.46
N GLN A 177 10.61 -4.58 6.66
CA GLN A 177 10.21 -4.87 5.29
C GLN A 177 10.14 -6.40 5.08
N PRO A 178 9.03 -6.96 4.55
CA PRO A 178 8.86 -8.41 4.40
C PRO A 178 9.76 -9.04 3.33
N SER A 179 9.93 -8.36 2.21
CA SER A 179 10.74 -8.85 1.09
C SER A 179 11.40 -7.71 0.33
N GLY A 180 12.47 -8.02 -0.40
CA GLY A 180 13.19 -7.09 -1.27
C GLY A 180 13.52 -7.77 -2.58
N GLU A 181 12.48 -8.11 -3.36
CA GLU A 181 12.60 -8.99 -4.53
C GLU A 181 13.39 -8.37 -5.70
N ARG A 182 13.69 -7.06 -5.66
CA ARG A 182 14.44 -6.22 -6.64
C ARG A 182 13.85 -6.16 -8.05
N VAL A 183 13.24 -7.24 -8.52
CA VAL A 183 12.71 -7.43 -9.85
C VAL A 183 11.32 -8.05 -9.75
N GLN A 184 10.38 -7.51 -10.52
CA GLN A 184 9.03 -8.05 -10.62
C GLN A 184 9.03 -9.35 -11.46
N GLN A 185 8.50 -10.43 -10.89
CA GLN A 185 8.45 -11.77 -11.50
C GLN A 185 7.00 -12.26 -11.63
N THR A 186 6.19 -11.55 -12.40
CA THR A 186 4.77 -11.89 -12.60
C THR A 186 4.62 -13.32 -13.13
N LYS A 187 3.62 -14.07 -12.65
CA LYS A 187 3.36 -15.50 -12.97
C LYS A 187 4.31 -16.49 -12.26
N ASN A 188 5.19 -16.01 -11.38
CA ASN A 188 5.87 -16.87 -10.44
C ASN A 188 4.99 -17.01 -9.19
N LYS A 189 4.46 -18.22 -8.96
CA LYS A 189 3.53 -18.50 -7.86
C LYS A 189 4.04 -18.00 -6.50
N LEU A 190 5.30 -18.24 -6.16
CA LEU A 190 5.84 -17.86 -4.86
C LEU A 190 6.00 -16.33 -4.76
N HIS A 191 6.47 -15.69 -5.83
CA HIS A 191 6.60 -14.23 -5.88
C HIS A 191 5.24 -13.54 -5.76
N ASP A 192 4.24 -14.01 -6.52
CA ASP A 192 2.88 -13.47 -6.49
C ASP A 192 2.22 -13.68 -5.12
N GLN A 193 2.51 -14.80 -4.44
CA GLN A 193 2.05 -15.06 -3.07
C GLN A 193 2.66 -14.11 -2.04
N LYS A 194 3.95 -13.78 -2.14
CA LYS A 194 4.58 -12.78 -1.29
C LYS A 194 4.01 -11.38 -1.54
N ALA A 195 3.86 -11.00 -2.81
CA ALA A 195 3.26 -9.72 -3.18
C ALA A 195 1.82 -9.61 -2.65
N LEU A 196 1.02 -10.67 -2.74
CA LEU A 196 -0.32 -10.69 -2.14
C LEU A 196 -0.28 -10.61 -0.61
N ALA A 197 0.70 -11.25 0.04
CA ALA A 197 0.87 -11.15 1.49
C ALA A 197 1.32 -9.76 1.96
N GLU A 198 2.02 -8.99 1.12
CA GLU A 198 2.39 -7.59 1.42
C GLU A 198 1.24 -6.61 1.20
N ILE A 199 0.29 -6.93 0.32
CA ILE A 199 -0.94 -6.14 0.10
C ILE A 199 -1.94 -6.31 1.25
N TYR A 200 -1.90 -7.46 1.94
CA TYR A 200 -2.78 -7.82 3.06
C TYR A 200 -2.22 -7.39 4.40
#